data_AF-A0A365KLW9-F1
#
_entry.id   AF-A0A365KLW9-F1
#
_cell.length_a   1.000
_cell.length_b   1.000
_cell.length_c   1.000
_cell.angle_alpha   90.00
_cell.angle_beta   90.00
_cell.angle_gamma   90.00
#
_symmetry.space_group_name_H-M   'P 1'
#
loop_
_entity.id
_entity.type
_entity.pdbx_description
1 polymer ?
#
loop_
_entity_poly.entity_id
_entity_poly.type
_entity_poly.pdbx_seq_one_letter_code
_entity_poly.pdbx_strand_id
1 'polypeptide(L)'
;MNFKEKIEAHQQGKYDFTTELLELALSDMVKTTMICTQVEQEFYNEEDGHYTLTFNRWRPKYTVKKNTAEYRMARNIKIWIARYTKKANGMRKKYLFEGSQHEIYDGDALHTIYSTFVEHGFHYHKDDFDKVPAKVWDKIGKGTVYQEFMEFRNILPAINRAKSKLVDQYTPIILESLNEVLPSVDLSREEDEIIGFIAISTKRKVDRKLTKLLGTKVHNINGEKYYVTKEDIRKNKFIKTKADNVLKINVSKLTSNQLNFYFSLKDMIQKEINAINIEPFTFDIDGNIIGFNKRFFASQMDMKESTFKNRLKRIQTKSKLADDEKLAI
;
A
#
# COMPACT_ATOMS: atom_id res chain seq x y z
N MET A 1 -3.80 -35.61 -14.93
CA MET A 1 -4.18 -34.42 -15.70
C MET A 1 -2.99 -33.49 -15.78
N ASN A 2 -2.55 -33.13 -16.99
CA ASN A 2 -1.58 -32.06 -17.20
C ASN A 2 -2.22 -30.68 -16.97
N PHE A 3 -1.43 -29.61 -17.02
CA PHE A 3 -1.90 -28.25 -16.72
C PHE A 3 -3.07 -27.80 -17.60
N LYS A 4 -3.00 -28.04 -18.91
CA LYS A 4 -4.08 -27.67 -19.86
C LYS A 4 -5.32 -28.52 -19.64
N GLU A 5 -5.17 -29.83 -19.41
CA GLU A 5 -6.27 -30.75 -19.09
C GLU A 5 -7.02 -30.33 -17.81
N LYS A 6 -6.29 -29.83 -16.80
CA LYS A 6 -6.91 -29.31 -15.56
C LYS A 6 -7.72 -28.04 -15.81
N ILE A 7 -7.22 -27.13 -16.66
CA ILE A 7 -7.96 -25.93 -17.05
C ILE A 7 -9.20 -26.33 -17.86
N GLU A 8 -9.07 -27.23 -18.83
CA GLU A 8 -10.18 -27.71 -19.64
C GLU A 8 -11.27 -28.38 -18.78
N ALA A 9 -10.87 -29.26 -17.86
CA ALA A 9 -11.80 -29.90 -16.93
C ALA A 9 -12.51 -28.87 -16.04
N HIS A 10 -11.82 -27.78 -15.68
CA HIS A 10 -12.43 -26.66 -14.95
C HIS A 10 -13.42 -25.86 -15.81
N GLN A 11 -13.07 -25.56 -17.06
CA GLN A 11 -13.96 -24.89 -18.02
C GLN A 11 -15.26 -25.68 -18.23
N GLN A 12 -15.17 -27.02 -18.18
CA GLN A 12 -16.30 -27.94 -18.31
C GLN A 12 -17.05 -28.19 -16.97
N GLY A 13 -16.64 -27.58 -15.86
CA GLY A 13 -17.24 -27.78 -14.54
C GLY A 13 -16.98 -29.16 -13.91
N LYS A 14 -16.03 -29.94 -14.46
CA LYS A 14 -15.69 -31.30 -14.01
C LYS A 14 -14.60 -31.32 -12.93
N TYR A 15 -13.87 -30.22 -12.75
CA TYR A 15 -12.76 -30.12 -11.81
C TYR A 15 -12.62 -28.71 -11.23
N ASP A 16 -12.44 -28.59 -9.91
CA ASP A 16 -12.14 -27.30 -9.29
C ASP A 16 -10.63 -27.05 -9.23
N PHE A 17 -10.08 -26.57 -10.34
CA PHE A 17 -8.68 -26.22 -10.43
C PHE A 17 -8.30 -25.02 -9.55
N THR A 18 -9.25 -24.14 -9.21
CA THR A 18 -8.94 -22.96 -8.38
C THR A 18 -8.60 -23.34 -6.95
N THR A 19 -9.32 -24.31 -6.39
CA THR A 19 -9.06 -24.83 -5.04
C THR A 19 -7.73 -25.58 -5.00
N GLU A 20 -7.42 -26.43 -6.00
CA GLU A 20 -6.10 -27.10 -6.08
C GLU A 20 -4.95 -26.09 -6.08
N LEU A 21 -5.03 -25.05 -6.93
CA LEU A 21 -4.00 -24.02 -7.02
C LEU A 21 -3.82 -23.24 -5.71
N LEU A 22 -4.91 -23.02 -4.96
CA LEU A 22 -4.86 -22.38 -3.65
C LEU A 22 -4.20 -23.27 -2.59
N GLU A 23 -4.57 -24.54 -2.52
CA GLU A 23 -3.95 -25.51 -1.61
C GLU A 23 -2.45 -25.61 -1.87
N LEU A 24 -2.05 -25.69 -3.15
CA LEU A 24 -0.64 -25.65 -3.55
C LEU A 24 0.06 -24.37 -3.09
N ALA A 25 -0.59 -23.21 -3.22
CA ALA A 25 -0.03 -21.92 -2.82
C ALA A 25 0.18 -21.80 -1.30
N LEU A 26 -0.72 -22.38 -0.51
CA LEU A 26 -0.67 -22.39 0.94
C LEU A 26 0.29 -23.46 1.50
N SER A 27 0.63 -24.49 0.71
CA SER A 27 1.57 -25.54 1.10
C SER A 27 3.05 -25.08 1.20
N ASP A 28 3.87 -25.93 1.83
CA ASP A 28 5.34 -25.77 1.92
C ASP A 28 6.08 -25.98 0.58
N MET A 29 5.36 -26.32 -0.48
CA MET A 29 5.95 -26.50 -1.82
C MET A 29 6.27 -25.17 -2.51
N VAL A 30 5.58 -24.10 -2.12
CA VAL A 30 5.89 -22.72 -2.50
C VAL A 30 6.52 -22.04 -1.30
N LYS A 31 7.85 -21.93 -1.27
CA LYS A 31 8.59 -21.33 -0.16
C LYS A 31 8.72 -19.83 -0.33
N THR A 32 8.76 -19.11 0.78
CA THR A 32 9.12 -17.69 0.83
C THR A 32 10.38 -17.56 1.66
N THR A 33 11.47 -17.09 1.05
CA THR A 33 12.70 -16.75 1.75
C THR A 33 12.95 -15.25 1.62
N MET A 34 13.65 -14.64 2.56
CA MET A 34 14.12 -13.27 2.39
C MET A 34 15.49 -13.31 1.71
N ILE A 35 15.70 -12.46 0.71
CA ILE A 35 17.00 -12.24 0.08
C ILE A 35 17.47 -10.82 0.36
N CYS A 36 18.76 -10.68 0.67
CA CYS A 36 19.42 -9.38 0.63
C CYS A 36 19.73 -9.06 -0.82
N THR A 37 19.47 -7.84 -1.24
CA THR A 37 20.12 -7.30 -2.43
C THR A 37 20.82 -6.03 -2.00
N GLN A 38 22.14 -6.00 -2.18
CA GLN A 38 22.93 -4.79 -2.03
C GLN A 38 22.40 -3.78 -3.04
N VAL A 39 21.93 -2.63 -2.56
CA VAL A 39 21.57 -1.50 -3.41
C VAL A 39 22.59 -0.42 -3.13
N GLU A 40 23.44 -0.18 -4.12
CA GLU A 40 24.35 0.96 -4.12
C GLU A 40 23.52 2.18 -4.48
N GLN A 41 23.39 3.13 -3.55
CA GLN A 41 22.73 4.40 -3.78
C GLN A 41 23.56 5.52 -3.17
N GLU A 42 24.08 6.41 -4.03
CA GLU A 42 25.11 7.38 -3.63
C GLU A 42 24.53 8.54 -2.86
N PHE A 43 24.89 8.67 -1.58
CA PHE A 43 24.64 9.88 -0.79
C PHE A 43 25.97 10.57 -0.51
N TYR A 44 26.06 11.82 -0.93
CA TYR A 44 27.15 12.70 -0.54
C TYR A 44 26.80 13.32 0.82
N ASN A 45 27.57 12.99 1.86
CA ASN A 45 27.46 13.68 3.14
C ASN A 45 28.26 14.98 3.05
N GLU A 46 27.55 16.13 3.03
CA GLU A 46 28.17 17.45 2.93
C GLU A 46 28.99 17.83 4.17
N GLU A 47 28.77 17.19 5.34
CA GLU A 47 29.47 17.51 6.58
C GLU A 47 30.87 16.87 6.70
N ASP A 48 31.05 15.65 6.17
CA ASP A 48 32.29 14.87 6.35
C ASP A 48 33.07 14.63 5.04
N GLY A 49 32.56 15.11 3.89
CA GLY A 49 33.27 15.05 2.59
C GLY A 49 33.43 13.65 2.00
N HIS A 50 32.74 12.64 2.52
CA HIS A 50 32.82 11.25 2.08
C HIS A 50 31.49 10.76 1.46
N TYR A 51 31.61 9.98 0.38
CA TYR A 51 30.52 9.19 -0.18
C TYR A 51 30.24 8.00 0.73
N THR A 52 29.03 7.87 1.28
CA THR A 52 28.62 6.69 2.07
C THR A 52 27.55 5.91 1.32
N LEU A 53 27.77 4.60 1.17
CA LEU A 53 27.15 3.87 0.07
C LEU A 53 27.11 2.36 0.25
N THR A 54 26.18 1.90 1.08
CA THR A 54 25.55 0.60 0.84
C THR A 54 24.29 0.47 1.68
N PHE A 55 23.13 0.36 1.04
CA PHE A 55 21.92 -0.05 1.74
C PHE A 55 21.54 -1.46 1.30
N ASN A 56 21.43 -2.35 2.27
CA ASN A 56 20.94 -3.70 2.07
C ASN A 56 19.42 -3.68 1.94
N ARG A 57 18.88 -3.93 0.74
CA ARG A 57 17.44 -4.01 0.53
C ARG A 57 16.97 -5.45 0.62
N TRP A 58 16.26 -5.75 1.70
CA TRP A 58 15.67 -7.05 1.92
C TRP A 58 14.32 -7.20 1.21
N ARG A 59 14.18 -8.25 0.39
CA ARG A 59 12.91 -8.55 -0.30
C ARG A 59 12.56 -10.04 -0.18
N PRO A 60 11.26 -10.39 -0.09
CA PRO A 60 10.86 -11.78 -0.15
C PRO A 60 11.07 -12.33 -1.57
N LYS A 61 11.81 -13.44 -1.67
CA LYS A 61 11.92 -14.30 -2.84
C LYS A 61 11.00 -15.50 -2.66
N TYR A 62 10.06 -15.65 -3.59
CA TYR A 62 9.16 -16.80 -3.63
C TYR A 62 9.75 -17.83 -4.57
N THR A 63 10.00 -19.04 -4.06
CA THR A 63 10.58 -20.17 -4.79
C THR A 63 9.62 -21.34 -4.79
N VAL A 64 9.74 -22.21 -5.79
CA VAL A 64 8.94 -23.42 -5.93
C VAL A 64 9.86 -24.64 -5.85
N LYS A 65 9.44 -25.70 -5.16
CA LYS A 65 10.20 -26.96 -5.11
C LYS A 65 10.19 -27.72 -6.44
N LYS A 66 9.16 -27.50 -7.26
CA LYS A 66 8.99 -28.10 -8.60
C LYS A 66 8.68 -27.00 -9.60
N ASN A 67 9.24 -27.10 -10.81
CA ASN A 67 9.04 -26.12 -11.88
C ASN A 67 7.96 -26.57 -12.89
N THR A 68 6.76 -26.94 -12.40
CA THR A 68 5.60 -27.16 -13.28
C THR A 68 4.73 -25.92 -13.35
N ALA A 69 3.87 -25.83 -14.36
CA ALA A 69 2.95 -24.72 -14.55
C ALA A 69 2.05 -24.46 -13.33
N GLU A 70 1.54 -25.51 -12.67
CA GLU A 70 0.73 -25.40 -11.45
C GLU A 70 1.51 -24.74 -10.32
N TYR A 71 2.76 -25.13 -10.10
CA TYR A 71 3.59 -24.51 -9.07
C TYR A 71 3.94 -23.05 -9.41
N ARG A 72 4.17 -22.74 -10.70
CA ARG A 72 4.36 -21.35 -11.16
C ARG A 72 3.10 -20.52 -10.92
N MET A 73 1.91 -21.08 -11.11
CA MET A 73 0.63 -20.42 -10.80
C MET A 73 0.38 -20.27 -9.30
N ALA A 74 0.59 -21.33 -8.52
CA ALA A 74 0.48 -21.33 -7.06
C ALA A 74 1.42 -20.28 -6.44
N ARG A 75 2.63 -20.11 -7.00
CA ARG A 75 3.55 -19.03 -6.62
C ARG A 75 2.93 -17.64 -6.80
N ASN A 76 2.26 -17.38 -7.92
CA ASN A 76 1.57 -16.11 -8.15
C ASN A 76 0.45 -15.88 -7.14
N ILE A 77 -0.34 -16.91 -6.84
CA ILE A 77 -1.41 -16.85 -5.83
C ILE A 77 -0.84 -16.54 -4.44
N LYS A 78 0.25 -17.20 -4.03
CA LYS A 78 0.93 -16.90 -2.76
C LYS A 78 1.41 -15.45 -2.68
N ILE A 79 1.95 -14.92 -3.78
CA ILE A 79 2.35 -13.51 -3.88
C ILE A 79 1.14 -12.58 -3.74
N TRP A 80 0.00 -12.92 -4.35
CA TRP A 80 -1.23 -12.13 -4.23
C TRP A 80 -1.75 -12.12 -2.81
N ILE A 81 -1.87 -13.29 -2.16
CA ILE A 81 -2.27 -13.40 -0.75
C ILE A 81 -1.37 -12.52 0.12
N ALA A 82 -0.05 -12.68 0.02
CA ALA A 82 0.90 -11.88 0.78
C ALA A 82 0.77 -10.36 0.50
N ARG A 83 0.60 -9.97 -0.76
CA ARG A 83 0.43 -8.56 -1.16
C ARG A 83 -0.84 -7.97 -0.59
N TYR A 84 -1.97 -8.67 -0.69
CA TYR A 84 -3.27 -8.17 -0.28
C TYR A 84 -3.44 -8.18 1.23
N THR A 85 -2.92 -9.21 1.92
CA THR A 85 -2.82 -9.23 3.38
C THR A 85 -1.91 -8.12 3.88
N LYS A 86 -0.74 -7.86 3.26
CA LYS A 86 0.13 -6.73 3.65
C LYS A 86 -0.58 -5.39 3.46
N LYS A 87 -1.24 -5.20 2.33
CA LYS A 87 -1.98 -3.98 2.00
C LYS A 87 -3.05 -3.71 3.06
N ALA A 88 -3.82 -4.72 3.42
CA ALA A 88 -4.86 -4.63 4.44
C ALA A 88 -4.34 -4.52 5.87
N ASN A 89 -3.26 -5.22 6.20
CA ASN A 89 -2.64 -5.13 7.52
C ASN A 89 -1.97 -3.75 7.71
N GLY A 90 -1.37 -3.17 6.68
CA GLY A 90 -0.92 -1.76 6.71
C GLY A 90 -2.06 -0.78 6.96
N MET A 91 -3.27 -1.08 6.49
CA MET A 91 -4.47 -0.28 6.80
C MET A 91 -4.99 -0.51 8.22
N ARG A 92 -4.95 -1.75 8.73
CA ARG A 92 -5.44 -2.10 10.07
C ARG A 92 -4.49 -1.72 11.21
N LYS A 93 -3.17 -1.75 10.96
CA LYS A 93 -2.13 -1.31 11.91
C LYS A 93 -2.33 0.12 12.38
N LYS A 94 -2.91 0.99 11.54
CA LYS A 94 -3.27 2.37 11.87
C LYS A 94 -4.38 2.48 12.94
N TYR A 95 -5.17 1.43 13.15
CA TYR A 95 -6.37 1.45 14.02
C TYR A 95 -6.37 0.39 15.13
N LEU A 96 -5.38 -0.52 15.17
CA LEU A 96 -5.37 -1.64 16.13
C LEU A 96 -4.28 -1.54 17.20
N PHE A 97 -3.27 -0.69 17.02
CA PHE A 97 -2.17 -0.53 17.98
C PHE A 97 -2.14 0.91 18.46
N GLU A 98 -2.92 1.19 19.50
CA GLU A 98 -2.83 2.42 20.30
C GLU A 98 -1.62 2.30 21.25
N GLY A 99 -0.79 3.35 21.34
CA GLY A 99 0.31 3.45 22.32
C GLY A 99 1.69 2.93 21.84
N SER A 100 2.55 2.57 22.80
CA SER A 100 3.98 2.23 22.65
C SER A 100 4.30 1.02 21.75
N GLN A 101 3.29 0.28 21.28
CA GLN A 101 3.46 -0.85 20.36
C GLN A 101 3.67 -0.44 18.90
N HIS A 102 3.60 0.87 18.59
CA HIS A 102 3.88 1.43 17.26
C HIS A 102 5.39 1.40 16.93
N GLU A 103 6.25 1.70 17.92
CA GLU A 103 7.70 1.87 17.74
C GLU A 103 8.43 0.55 17.45
N ILE A 104 8.01 -0.56 18.08
CA ILE A 104 8.53 -1.91 17.81
C ILE A 104 8.25 -2.35 16.36
N TYR A 105 7.26 -1.71 15.73
CA TYR A 105 6.84 -1.99 14.36
C TYR A 105 7.41 -1.05 13.32
N ASP A 106 8.18 -0.06 13.76
CA ASP A 106 8.93 0.78 12.85
C ASP A 106 9.87 -0.07 12.01
N GLY A 107 10.16 0.41 10.79
CA GLY A 107 10.96 -0.34 9.82
C GLY A 107 12.31 -0.79 10.39
N ASP A 108 12.83 -0.01 11.33
CA ASP A 108 14.16 -0.15 11.90
C ASP A 108 14.26 -1.27 12.93
N ALA A 109 13.32 -1.40 13.89
CA ALA A 109 13.34 -2.48 14.87
C ALA A 109 13.22 -3.87 14.21
N LEU A 110 12.29 -4.02 13.25
CA LEU A 110 12.15 -5.25 12.45
C LEU A 110 13.37 -5.54 11.59
N HIS A 111 14.04 -4.50 11.08
CA HIS A 111 15.27 -4.64 10.30
C HIS A 111 16.44 -5.11 11.18
N THR A 112 16.58 -4.53 12.36
CA THR A 112 17.58 -4.93 13.36
C THR A 112 17.36 -6.37 13.78
N ILE A 113 16.14 -6.73 14.15
CA ILE A 113 15.72 -8.09 14.52
C ILE A 113 16.10 -9.11 13.44
N TYR A 114 15.79 -8.80 12.18
CA TYR A 114 16.13 -9.67 11.06
C TYR A 114 17.63 -9.74 10.78
N SER A 115 18.35 -8.61 10.85
CA SER A 115 19.80 -8.55 10.63
C SER A 115 20.53 -9.43 11.65
N THR A 116 20.12 -9.39 12.92
CA THR A 116 20.67 -10.24 13.97
C THR A 116 20.43 -11.73 13.69
N PHE A 117 19.27 -12.11 13.16
CA PHE A 117 19.02 -13.49 12.73
C PHE A 117 19.98 -13.94 11.62
N VAL A 118 20.19 -13.07 10.63
CA VAL A 118 21.09 -13.36 9.50
C VAL A 118 22.55 -13.45 9.93
N GLU A 119 23.01 -12.59 10.84
CA GLU A 119 24.37 -12.67 11.41
C GLU A 119 24.64 -14.03 12.05
N HIS A 120 23.60 -14.66 12.61
CA HIS A 120 23.67 -16.00 13.19
C HIS A 120 23.36 -17.13 12.20
N GLY A 121 23.28 -16.84 10.89
CA GLY A 121 23.06 -17.81 9.82
C GLY A 121 21.60 -18.25 9.64
N PHE A 122 20.64 -17.50 10.20
CA PHE A 122 19.23 -17.83 10.14
C PHE A 122 18.46 -16.93 9.15
N HIS A 123 17.73 -17.53 8.21
CA HIS A 123 17.04 -16.81 7.13
C HIS A 123 15.52 -17.01 7.17
N TYR A 124 14.88 -16.58 8.26
CA TYR A 124 13.43 -16.67 8.41
C TYR A 124 12.74 -15.46 7.74
N HIS A 125 11.56 -15.68 7.16
CA HIS A 125 10.71 -14.57 6.78
C HIS A 125 10.11 -13.97 8.04
N LYS A 126 9.98 -12.64 8.13
CA LYS A 126 9.45 -11.95 9.33
C LYS A 126 8.07 -12.42 9.78
N ASP A 127 7.27 -12.92 8.84
CA ASP A 127 5.93 -13.46 9.12
C ASP A 127 5.97 -14.90 9.65
N ASP A 128 7.12 -15.57 9.58
CA ASP A 128 7.38 -16.92 10.11
C ASP A 128 8.27 -16.87 11.36
N PHE A 129 8.48 -15.70 11.95
CA PHE A 129 9.29 -15.58 13.17
C PHE A 129 8.68 -16.37 14.32
N ASP A 130 7.35 -16.52 14.40
CA ASP A 130 6.70 -17.39 15.39
C ASP A 130 7.04 -18.88 15.24
N LYS A 131 7.52 -19.31 14.07
CA LYS A 131 7.94 -20.70 13.78
C LYS A 131 9.42 -20.95 14.07
N VAL A 132 10.17 -19.93 14.47
CA VAL A 132 11.57 -20.08 14.83
C VAL A 132 11.67 -20.98 16.08
N PRO A 133 12.51 -22.03 16.08
CA PRO A 133 12.68 -22.91 17.23
C PRO A 133 13.28 -22.20 18.45
N ALA A 134 12.82 -22.52 19.68
CA ALA A 134 13.34 -22.00 20.98
C ALA A 134 14.88 -21.85 20.99
N LYS A 135 15.59 -22.91 20.61
CA LYS A 135 17.06 -22.96 20.53
C LYS A 135 17.74 -21.92 19.62
N VAL A 136 17.03 -21.40 18.62
CA VAL A 136 17.54 -20.34 17.73
C VAL A 136 17.44 -18.99 18.45
N TRP A 137 16.36 -18.78 19.21
CA TRP A 137 16.18 -17.60 20.03
C TRP A 137 17.21 -17.49 21.15
N ASP A 138 17.54 -18.62 21.78
CA ASP A 138 18.52 -18.67 22.86
C ASP A 138 19.94 -18.30 22.38
N LYS A 139 20.24 -18.52 21.08
CA LYS A 139 21.53 -18.21 20.46
C LYS A 139 21.73 -16.72 20.15
N ILE A 140 20.67 -15.96 19.96
CA ILE A 140 20.70 -14.51 19.68
C ILE A 140 20.92 -13.70 20.99
N GLY A 141 21.18 -14.42 22.09
CA GLY A 141 21.16 -13.96 23.46
C GLY A 141 21.78 -12.59 23.74
N LYS A 142 20.92 -11.77 24.38
CA LYS A 142 21.21 -10.64 25.29
C LYS A 142 21.92 -9.43 24.68
N GLY A 143 21.23 -8.30 24.74
CA GLY A 143 21.64 -6.95 24.33
C GLY A 143 20.42 -6.00 24.39
N THR A 144 20.57 -4.72 24.10
CA THR A 144 19.43 -3.76 24.04
C THR A 144 18.34 -4.21 23.06
N VAL A 145 18.75 -4.78 21.93
CA VAL A 145 17.85 -5.36 20.91
C VAL A 145 17.03 -6.54 21.44
N TYR A 146 17.52 -7.27 22.46
CA TYR A 146 16.84 -8.47 23.01
C TYR A 146 15.48 -8.13 23.65
N GLN A 147 15.36 -6.97 24.30
CA GLN A 147 14.10 -6.55 24.92
C GLN A 147 13.04 -6.23 23.85
N GLU A 148 13.40 -5.41 22.85
CA GLU A 148 12.56 -5.14 21.67
C GLU A 148 12.18 -6.44 20.93
N PHE A 149 13.12 -7.39 20.88
CA PHE A 149 12.91 -8.73 20.30
C PHE A 149 11.85 -9.54 21.06
N MET A 150 11.94 -9.55 22.39
CA MET A 150 11.03 -10.32 23.24
C MET A 150 9.64 -9.70 23.27
N GLU A 151 9.54 -8.37 23.25
CA GLU A 151 8.29 -7.66 23.07
C GLU A 151 7.65 -7.98 21.71
N PHE A 152 8.44 -7.96 20.64
CA PHE A 152 7.97 -8.39 19.31
C PHE A 152 7.46 -9.83 19.30
N ARG A 153 8.18 -10.75 19.95
CA ARG A 153 7.78 -12.16 20.10
C ARG A 153 6.44 -12.31 20.80
N ASN A 154 6.18 -11.52 21.84
CA ASN A 154 4.94 -11.58 22.61
C ASN A 154 3.72 -11.10 21.81
N ILE A 155 3.91 -10.14 20.89
CA ILE A 155 2.81 -9.62 20.05
C ILE A 155 2.57 -10.46 18.78
N LEU A 156 3.54 -11.25 18.31
CA LEU A 156 3.45 -12.07 17.09
C LEU A 156 2.16 -12.93 16.99
N PRO A 157 1.70 -13.62 18.05
CA PRO A 157 0.45 -14.39 17.98
C PRO A 157 -0.78 -13.53 17.69
N ALA A 158 -0.87 -12.31 18.24
CA ALA A 158 -1.97 -11.40 17.96
C ALA A 158 -1.93 -10.92 16.50
N ILE A 159 -0.73 -10.63 16.01
CA ILE A 159 -0.47 -10.21 14.63
C ILE A 159 -0.85 -11.32 13.65
N ASN A 160 -0.45 -12.56 13.93
CA ASN A 160 -0.74 -13.70 13.07
C ASN A 160 -2.24 -14.03 13.06
N ARG A 161 -2.93 -13.92 14.21
CA ARG A 161 -4.41 -13.99 14.26
C ARG A 161 -5.07 -12.91 13.39
N ALA A 162 -4.59 -11.67 13.45
CA ALA A 162 -5.12 -10.58 12.63
C ALA A 162 -4.86 -10.79 11.13
N LYS A 163 -3.66 -11.26 10.77
CA LYS A 163 -3.32 -11.63 9.38
C LYS A 163 -4.16 -12.80 8.89
N SER A 164 -4.39 -13.83 9.69
CA SER A 164 -5.25 -14.97 9.33
C SER A 164 -6.63 -14.49 8.94
N LYS A 165 -7.28 -13.66 9.78
CA LYS A 165 -8.59 -13.08 9.46
C LYS A 165 -8.60 -12.32 8.13
N LEU A 166 -7.51 -11.62 7.80
CA LEU A 166 -7.38 -10.91 6.53
C LEU A 166 -7.17 -11.86 5.36
N VAL A 167 -6.36 -12.91 5.54
CA VAL A 167 -6.19 -13.97 4.54
C VAL A 167 -7.55 -14.61 4.25
N ASP A 168 -8.32 -14.95 5.29
CA ASP A 168 -9.66 -15.54 5.17
C ASP A 168 -10.64 -14.61 4.45
N GLN A 169 -10.52 -13.29 4.66
CA GLN A 169 -11.34 -12.30 3.96
C GLN A 169 -11.00 -12.18 2.47
N TYR A 170 -9.72 -12.28 2.08
CA TYR A 170 -9.29 -12.02 0.70
C TYR A 170 -9.15 -13.26 -0.16
N THR A 171 -8.96 -14.43 0.46
CA THR A 171 -8.89 -15.71 -0.26
C THR A 171 -10.12 -15.95 -1.13
N PRO A 172 -11.37 -15.72 -0.65
CA PRO A 172 -12.56 -15.83 -1.49
C PRO A 172 -12.53 -14.89 -2.71
N ILE A 173 -12.04 -13.65 -2.54
CA ILE A 173 -11.96 -12.67 -3.63
C ILE A 173 -10.97 -13.12 -4.72
N ILE A 174 -9.85 -13.72 -4.31
CA ILE A 174 -8.86 -14.28 -5.23
C ILE A 174 -9.45 -15.49 -5.96
N LEU A 175 -10.07 -16.42 -5.24
CA LEU A 175 -10.72 -17.61 -5.82
C LEU A 175 -11.82 -17.23 -6.81
N GLU A 176 -12.72 -16.33 -6.43
CA GLU A 176 -13.79 -15.83 -7.29
C GLU A 176 -13.20 -15.16 -8.55
N SER A 177 -12.12 -14.39 -8.41
CA SER A 177 -11.45 -13.76 -9.55
C SER A 177 -10.75 -14.78 -10.46
N LEU A 178 -10.21 -15.87 -9.92
CA LEU A 178 -9.63 -16.97 -10.68
C LEU A 178 -10.73 -17.74 -11.45
N ASN A 179 -11.83 -18.05 -10.78
CA ASN A 179 -13.01 -18.70 -11.36
C ASN A 179 -13.63 -17.88 -12.49
N GLU A 180 -13.55 -16.56 -12.43
CA GLU A 180 -13.97 -15.70 -13.54
C GLU A 180 -12.99 -15.66 -14.72
N VAL A 181 -11.73 -16.07 -14.54
CA VAL A 181 -10.67 -15.96 -15.56
C VAL A 181 -10.45 -17.29 -16.27
N LEU A 182 -10.40 -18.41 -15.54
CA LEU A 182 -10.15 -19.73 -16.11
C LEU A 182 -11.09 -20.12 -17.28
N PRO A 183 -12.40 -19.78 -17.25
CA PRO A 183 -13.31 -20.00 -18.38
C PRO A 183 -12.89 -19.29 -19.69
N SER A 184 -12.12 -18.21 -19.61
CA SER A 184 -11.69 -17.41 -20.76
C SER A 184 -10.29 -17.75 -21.29
N VAL A 185 -9.65 -18.78 -20.73
CA VAL A 185 -8.30 -19.17 -21.13
C VAL A 185 -8.33 -19.89 -22.47
N ASP A 186 -7.53 -19.40 -23.40
CA ASP A 186 -7.25 -20.04 -24.68
C ASP A 186 -6.18 -21.13 -24.52
N LEU A 187 -6.60 -22.40 -24.63
CA LEU A 187 -5.75 -23.57 -24.42
C LEU A 187 -4.81 -23.88 -25.61
N SER A 188 -5.00 -23.21 -26.76
CA SER A 188 -4.10 -23.37 -27.92
C SER A 188 -2.73 -22.73 -27.68
N ARG A 189 -2.63 -21.80 -26.73
CA ARG A 189 -1.42 -21.04 -26.38
C ARG A 189 -0.40 -21.86 -25.61
N GLU A 190 0.84 -21.36 -25.57
CA GLU A 190 1.90 -21.96 -24.76
C GLU A 190 1.64 -21.81 -23.26
N GLU A 191 2.14 -22.75 -22.45
CA GLU A 191 1.86 -22.77 -21.00
C GLU A 191 2.24 -21.46 -20.30
N ASP A 192 3.38 -20.88 -20.65
CA ASP A 192 3.85 -19.64 -20.02
C ASP A 192 3.00 -18.43 -20.40
N GLU A 193 2.41 -18.43 -21.61
CA GLU A 193 1.46 -17.41 -22.02
C GLU A 193 0.13 -17.54 -21.26
N ILE A 194 -0.35 -18.78 -21.08
CA ILE A 194 -1.53 -19.09 -20.28
C ILE A 194 -1.33 -18.62 -18.84
N ILE A 195 -0.18 -18.95 -18.24
CA ILE A 195 0.21 -18.51 -16.89
C ILE A 195 0.21 -16.97 -16.81
N GLY A 196 0.86 -16.30 -17.78
CA GLY A 196 0.93 -14.85 -17.83
C GLY A 196 -0.45 -14.18 -17.94
N PHE A 197 -1.31 -14.72 -18.80
CA PHE A 197 -2.68 -14.26 -18.97
C PHE A 197 -3.49 -14.41 -17.68
N ILE A 198 -3.52 -15.61 -17.09
CA ILE A 198 -4.26 -15.85 -15.85
C ILE A 198 -3.74 -14.93 -14.75
N ALA A 199 -2.41 -14.76 -14.65
CA ALA A 199 -1.82 -13.93 -13.60
C ALA A 199 -2.19 -12.44 -13.72
N ILE A 200 -2.12 -11.87 -14.91
CA ILE A 200 -2.44 -10.46 -15.15
C ILE A 200 -3.95 -10.22 -14.98
N SER A 201 -4.78 -11.07 -15.58
CA SER A 201 -6.23 -10.94 -15.57
C SER A 201 -6.82 -11.10 -14.18
N THR A 202 -6.35 -12.10 -13.42
CA THR A 202 -6.79 -12.33 -12.03
C THR A 202 -6.41 -11.15 -11.15
N LYS A 203 -5.15 -10.69 -11.20
CA LYS A 203 -4.70 -9.53 -10.42
C LYS A 203 -5.58 -8.29 -10.67
N ARG A 204 -5.88 -8.00 -11.94
CA ARG A 204 -6.74 -6.85 -12.32
C ARG A 204 -8.15 -6.99 -11.73
N LYS A 205 -8.75 -8.17 -11.76
CA LYS A 205 -10.07 -8.44 -11.16
C LYS A 205 -10.05 -8.32 -9.64
N VAL A 206 -9.07 -8.92 -8.97
CA VAL A 206 -8.89 -8.79 -7.52
C VAL A 206 -8.72 -7.33 -7.12
N ASP A 207 -7.87 -6.57 -7.80
CA ASP A 207 -7.65 -5.13 -7.53
C ASP A 207 -8.95 -4.32 -7.68
N ARG A 208 -9.80 -4.63 -8.67
CA ARG A 208 -11.11 -4.00 -8.85
C ARG A 208 -12.08 -4.37 -7.72
N LYS A 209 -12.18 -5.64 -7.35
CA LYS A 209 -13.06 -6.11 -6.26
C LYS A 209 -12.63 -5.53 -4.91
N LEU A 210 -11.33 -5.50 -4.63
CA LEU A 210 -10.77 -4.87 -3.43
C LEU A 210 -11.05 -3.36 -3.39
N THR A 211 -10.94 -2.66 -4.52
CA THR A 211 -11.31 -1.24 -4.60
C THR A 211 -12.81 -1.03 -4.33
N LYS A 212 -13.69 -1.93 -4.80
CA LYS A 212 -15.12 -1.87 -4.47
C LYS A 212 -15.37 -2.08 -2.98
N LEU A 213 -14.68 -3.04 -2.36
CA LEU A 213 -14.87 -3.41 -0.95
C LEU A 213 -14.24 -2.39 0.01
N LEU A 214 -13.02 -1.94 -0.27
CA LEU A 214 -12.21 -1.11 0.61
C LEU A 214 -12.33 0.37 0.27
N GLY A 215 -12.83 0.71 -0.91
CA GLY A 215 -12.97 2.08 -1.38
C GLY A 215 -11.85 2.57 -2.27
N THR A 216 -11.74 3.90 -2.40
CA THR A 216 -10.76 4.55 -3.26
C THR A 216 -9.46 4.76 -2.49
N LYS A 217 -8.33 4.50 -3.18
CA LYS A 217 -6.99 4.68 -2.61
C LYS A 217 -6.60 6.16 -2.61
N VAL A 218 -6.22 6.67 -1.46
CA VAL A 218 -5.77 8.06 -1.27
C VAL A 218 -4.40 8.10 -0.57
N HIS A 219 -3.78 9.28 -0.56
CA HIS A 219 -2.53 9.54 0.13
C HIS A 219 -2.78 10.55 1.26
N ASN A 220 -2.18 10.34 2.44
CA ASN A 220 -2.15 11.38 3.48
C ASN A 220 -0.97 12.34 3.26
N ILE A 221 -0.84 13.33 4.16
CA ILE A 221 0.26 14.31 4.17
C ILE A 221 1.65 13.68 4.25
N ASN A 222 1.79 12.50 4.87
CA ASN A 222 3.04 11.76 5.00
C ASN A 222 3.33 10.88 3.76
N GLY A 223 2.50 10.94 2.71
CA GLY A 223 2.63 10.11 1.52
C GLY A 223 2.13 8.67 1.70
N GLU A 224 1.54 8.35 2.86
CA GLU A 224 1.05 7.03 3.19
C GLU A 224 -0.25 6.71 2.48
N LYS A 225 -0.38 5.47 2.02
CA LYS A 225 -1.49 5.00 1.18
C LYS A 225 -2.56 4.35 2.04
N TYR A 226 -3.77 4.88 2.02
CA TYR A 226 -4.93 4.26 2.68
C TYR A 226 -6.15 4.23 1.76
N TYR A 227 -7.18 3.48 2.13
CA TYR A 227 -8.41 3.33 1.37
C TYR A 227 -9.55 4.00 2.13
N VAL A 228 -10.40 4.73 1.42
CA VAL A 228 -11.59 5.38 1.98
C VAL A 228 -12.80 4.86 1.23
N THR A 229 -13.74 4.24 1.94
CA THR A 229 -14.98 3.74 1.33
C THR A 229 -15.86 4.90 0.88
N LYS A 230 -16.74 4.66 -0.11
CA LYS A 230 -17.74 5.66 -0.50
C LYS A 230 -18.64 6.06 0.66
N GLU A 231 -18.86 5.14 1.60
CA GLU A 231 -19.63 5.39 2.81
C GLU A 231 -18.88 6.28 3.80
N ASP A 232 -17.59 6.04 4.00
CA ASP A 232 -16.73 6.89 4.85
C ASP A 232 -16.59 8.30 4.25
N ILE A 233 -16.49 8.43 2.93
CA ILE A 233 -16.49 9.75 2.26
C ILE A 233 -17.81 10.49 2.49
N ARG A 234 -18.93 9.76 2.50
CA ARG A 234 -20.27 10.33 2.77
C ARG A 234 -20.50 10.65 4.23
N LYS A 235 -19.95 9.85 5.14
CA LYS A 235 -20.05 10.01 6.61
C LYS A 235 -19.07 11.07 7.13
N ASN A 236 -17.90 11.23 6.51
CA ASN A 236 -16.90 12.22 6.88
C ASN A 236 -17.17 13.61 6.32
N LYS A 237 -16.52 14.60 6.92
CA LYS A 237 -16.60 16.04 6.64
C LYS A 237 -16.29 16.44 5.19
N PHE A 238 -15.91 15.52 4.30
CA PHE A 238 -15.60 15.80 2.89
C PHE A 238 -16.75 16.52 2.17
N ILE A 239 -17.96 15.97 2.16
CA ILE A 239 -19.13 16.59 1.51
C ILE A 239 -19.54 17.91 2.20
N LYS A 240 -19.20 18.05 3.50
CA LYS A 240 -19.44 19.28 4.28
C LYS A 240 -18.32 20.32 4.12
N THR A 241 -17.22 19.99 3.44
CA THR A 241 -16.07 20.87 3.30
C THR A 241 -16.34 21.90 2.22
N LYS A 242 -16.36 23.18 2.59
CA LYS A 242 -16.38 24.28 1.63
C LYS A 242 -14.99 24.48 1.06
N ALA A 243 -14.90 24.76 -0.25
CA ALA A 243 -13.63 25.10 -0.92
C ALA A 243 -12.88 26.26 -0.23
N ASP A 244 -13.60 27.17 0.43
CA ASP A 244 -13.03 28.26 1.24
C ASP A 244 -12.13 27.75 2.37
N ASN A 245 -12.52 26.64 3.01
CA ASN A 245 -11.76 26.03 4.10
C ASN A 245 -10.51 25.29 3.60
N VAL A 246 -10.53 24.85 2.35
CA VAL A 246 -9.40 24.19 1.69
C VAL A 246 -8.37 25.24 1.24
N LEU A 247 -8.83 26.35 0.68
CA LEU A 247 -7.99 27.41 0.15
C LEU A 247 -7.38 28.29 1.25
N LYS A 248 -8.16 28.60 2.30
CA LYS A 248 -7.77 29.48 3.42
C LYS A 248 -7.23 30.84 2.93
N ILE A 249 -7.99 31.52 2.07
CA ILE A 249 -7.60 32.80 1.47
C ILE A 249 -8.58 33.89 1.89
N ASN A 250 -8.03 34.99 2.41
CA ASN A 250 -8.75 36.22 2.69
C ASN A 250 -8.89 37.05 1.39
N VAL A 251 -10.12 37.16 0.90
CA VAL A 251 -10.46 37.80 -0.38
C VAL A 251 -10.36 39.33 -0.37
N SER A 252 -10.41 39.98 0.79
CA SER A 252 -10.55 41.45 0.89
C SER A 252 -9.35 42.25 0.35
N LYS A 253 -8.17 41.63 0.20
CA LYS A 253 -6.93 42.27 -0.25
C LYS A 253 -6.47 41.83 -1.65
N LEU A 254 -7.29 41.07 -2.37
CA LEU A 254 -6.97 40.57 -3.70
C LEU A 254 -7.30 41.62 -4.78
N THR A 255 -6.46 41.72 -5.81
CA THR A 255 -6.78 42.53 -7.01
C THR A 255 -7.83 41.81 -7.87
N SER A 256 -8.47 42.50 -8.81
CA SER A 256 -9.48 41.90 -9.70
C SER A 256 -8.97 40.65 -10.44
N ASN A 257 -7.73 40.67 -10.94
CA ASN A 257 -7.13 39.51 -11.60
C ASN A 257 -6.86 38.34 -10.63
N GLN A 258 -6.57 38.65 -9.36
CA GLN A 258 -6.37 37.63 -8.30
C GLN A 258 -7.70 37.04 -7.84
N LEU A 259 -8.74 37.86 -7.76
CA LEU A 259 -10.11 37.43 -7.46
C LEU A 259 -10.63 36.48 -8.54
N ASN A 260 -10.46 36.82 -9.82
CA ASN A 260 -10.87 35.95 -10.92
C ASN A 260 -10.21 34.58 -10.83
N PHE A 261 -8.89 34.53 -10.61
CA PHE A 261 -8.18 33.27 -10.43
C PHE A 261 -8.66 32.50 -9.19
N TYR A 262 -8.87 33.19 -8.06
CA TYR A 262 -9.36 32.58 -6.82
C TYR A 262 -10.75 31.98 -6.99
N PHE A 263 -11.71 32.71 -7.58
CA PHE A 263 -13.08 32.22 -7.79
C PHE A 263 -13.10 31.03 -8.75
N SER A 264 -12.37 31.09 -9.86
CA SER A 264 -12.27 29.94 -10.78
C SER A 264 -11.69 28.70 -10.09
N LEU A 265 -10.65 28.86 -9.26
CA LEU A 265 -10.07 27.75 -8.50
C LEU A 265 -11.03 27.23 -7.42
N LYS A 266 -11.69 28.13 -6.69
CA LYS A 266 -12.69 27.80 -5.67
C LYS A 266 -13.83 26.97 -6.26
N ASP A 267 -14.36 27.40 -7.40
CA ASP A 267 -15.47 26.73 -8.07
C ASP A 267 -15.06 25.35 -8.58
N MET A 268 -13.86 25.20 -9.14
CA MET A 268 -13.34 23.90 -9.53
C MET A 268 -13.15 22.96 -8.34
N ILE A 269 -12.56 23.44 -7.24
CA ILE A 269 -12.41 22.65 -6.03
C ILE A 269 -13.78 22.22 -5.50
N GLN A 270 -14.74 23.14 -5.44
CA GLN A 270 -16.09 22.83 -4.97
C GLN A 270 -16.81 21.83 -5.90
N LYS A 271 -16.61 21.94 -7.22
CA LYS A 271 -17.14 20.99 -8.20
C LYS A 271 -16.59 19.58 -7.97
N GLU A 272 -15.29 19.43 -7.74
CA GLU A 272 -14.67 18.13 -7.45
C GLU A 272 -15.15 17.55 -6.11
N ILE A 273 -15.30 18.40 -5.07
CA ILE A 273 -15.90 17.99 -3.78
C ILE A 273 -17.34 17.51 -3.98
N ASN A 274 -18.16 18.27 -4.70
CA ASN A 274 -19.56 17.92 -4.97
C ASN A 274 -19.68 16.63 -5.81
N ALA A 275 -18.75 16.42 -6.74
CA ALA A 275 -18.66 15.21 -7.56
C ALA A 275 -18.11 13.99 -6.77
N ILE A 276 -17.70 14.18 -5.51
CA ILE A 276 -17.09 13.14 -4.69
C ILE A 276 -15.80 12.61 -5.34
N ASN A 277 -15.10 13.46 -6.10
CA ASN A 277 -13.80 13.11 -6.65
C ASN A 277 -12.73 13.39 -5.60
N ILE A 278 -12.23 12.33 -4.97
CA ILE A 278 -11.27 12.43 -3.87
C ILE A 278 -9.80 12.37 -4.32
N GLU A 279 -9.54 11.87 -5.53
CA GLU A 279 -8.18 11.71 -6.06
C GLU A 279 -7.34 13.01 -6.08
N PRO A 280 -7.91 14.19 -6.38
CA PRO A 280 -7.13 15.42 -6.42
C PRO A 280 -6.91 16.04 -5.04
N PHE A 281 -7.39 15.44 -3.93
CA PHE A 281 -7.30 16.01 -2.59
C PHE A 281 -6.31 15.26 -1.67
N THR A 282 -5.75 15.99 -0.71
CA THR A 282 -4.93 15.45 0.36
C THR A 282 -5.67 15.61 1.68
N PHE A 283 -5.59 14.57 2.50
CA PHE A 283 -6.37 14.45 3.73
C PHE A 283 -5.46 14.30 4.95
N ASP A 284 -5.91 14.82 6.09
CA ASP A 284 -5.29 14.56 7.40
C ASP A 284 -5.70 13.19 7.97
N ILE A 285 -5.26 12.91 9.19
CA ILE A 285 -5.51 11.65 9.91
C ILE A 285 -7.01 11.50 10.24
N ASP A 286 -7.71 12.62 10.45
CA ASP A 286 -9.13 12.69 10.79
C ASP A 286 -10.05 12.76 9.55
N GLY A 287 -9.47 12.69 8.35
CA GLY A 287 -10.20 12.70 7.08
C GLY A 287 -10.69 14.08 6.61
N ASN A 288 -10.14 15.18 7.13
CA ASN A 288 -10.39 16.53 6.60
C ASN A 288 -9.49 16.81 5.38
N ILE A 289 -10.01 17.58 4.42
CA ILE A 289 -9.20 18.06 3.30
C ILE A 289 -8.23 19.13 3.81
N ILE A 290 -6.94 18.89 3.64
CA ILE A 290 -5.86 19.81 4.04
C ILE A 290 -5.08 20.36 2.83
N GLY A 291 -5.33 19.81 1.64
CA GLY A 291 -4.66 20.25 0.43
C GLY A 291 -5.23 19.63 -0.83
N PHE A 292 -4.64 20.00 -1.96
CA PHE A 292 -5.04 19.51 -3.27
C PHE A 292 -3.84 19.43 -4.23
N ASN A 293 -3.99 18.58 -5.25
CA ASN A 293 -3.02 18.34 -6.30
C ASN A 293 -2.98 19.52 -7.27
N LYS A 294 -1.96 20.36 -7.13
CA LYS A 294 -1.77 21.57 -7.94
C LYS A 294 -1.63 21.27 -9.43
N ARG A 295 -1.07 20.11 -9.82
CA ARG A 295 -0.94 19.70 -11.22
C ARG A 295 -2.29 19.36 -11.84
N PHE A 296 -3.14 18.65 -11.09
CA PHE A 296 -4.49 18.31 -11.52
C PHE A 296 -5.31 19.59 -11.79
N PHE A 297 -5.37 20.51 -10.82
CA PHE A 297 -6.15 21.74 -10.97
C PHE A 297 -5.54 22.72 -11.98
N ALA A 298 -4.22 22.75 -12.14
CA ALA A 298 -3.59 23.50 -13.24
C ALA A 298 -4.06 23.01 -14.62
N SER A 299 -4.17 21.68 -14.80
CA SER A 299 -4.69 21.08 -16.03
C SER A 299 -6.17 21.38 -16.24
N GLN A 300 -6.99 21.36 -15.19
CA GLN A 300 -8.42 21.70 -15.31
C GLN A 300 -8.65 23.17 -15.68
N MET A 301 -7.76 24.06 -15.23
CA MET A 301 -7.80 25.50 -15.53
C MET A 301 -7.02 25.88 -16.80
N ASP A 302 -6.66 24.91 -17.66
CA ASP A 302 -5.89 25.11 -18.89
C ASP A 302 -4.63 25.98 -18.71
N MET A 303 -3.85 25.70 -17.65
CA MET A 303 -2.63 26.44 -17.36
C MET A 303 -1.44 25.58 -17.02
N LYS A 304 -0.23 26.10 -17.31
CA LYS A 304 1.02 25.47 -16.90
C LYS A 304 1.09 25.39 -15.37
N GLU A 305 1.56 24.25 -14.86
CA GLU A 305 1.68 24.00 -13.41
C GLU A 305 2.52 25.06 -12.69
N SER A 306 3.60 25.55 -13.31
CA SER A 306 4.44 26.62 -12.76
C SER A 306 3.67 27.94 -12.60
N THR A 307 2.90 28.33 -13.61
CA THR A 307 2.03 29.51 -13.59
C THR A 307 0.96 29.39 -12.50
N PHE A 308 0.31 28.23 -12.41
CA PHE A 308 -0.67 27.93 -11.37
C PHE A 308 -0.07 28.11 -9.97
N LYS A 309 1.08 27.46 -9.71
CA LYS A 309 1.78 27.55 -8.42
C LYS A 309 2.14 28.98 -8.06
N ASN A 310 2.63 29.77 -9.03
CA ASN A 310 2.98 31.17 -8.81
C ASN A 310 1.76 32.04 -8.49
N ARG A 311 0.63 31.86 -9.21
CA ARG A 311 -0.62 32.57 -8.92
C ARG A 311 -1.18 32.20 -7.56
N LEU A 312 -1.20 30.91 -7.23
CA LEU A 312 -1.63 30.40 -5.93
C LEU A 312 -0.76 30.94 -4.78
N LYS A 313 0.57 30.93 -4.93
CA LYS A 313 1.50 31.49 -3.94
C LYS A 313 1.20 32.98 -3.69
N ARG A 314 1.00 33.78 -4.75
CA ARG A 314 0.73 35.22 -4.63
C ARG A 314 -0.55 35.53 -3.85
N ILE A 315 -1.63 34.78 -4.07
CA ILE A 315 -2.89 35.00 -3.34
C ILE A 315 -2.79 34.51 -1.88
N GLN A 316 -2.04 33.44 -1.62
CA GLN A 316 -1.80 32.94 -0.26
C GLN A 316 -0.91 33.87 0.57
N THR A 317 0.16 34.42 -0.02
CA THR A 317 1.05 35.38 0.67
C THR A 317 0.30 36.63 1.10
N LYS A 318 -0.57 37.18 0.23
CA LYS A 318 -1.40 38.34 0.58
C LYS A 318 -2.40 38.05 1.70
N SER A 319 -2.92 36.82 1.76
CA SER A 319 -3.81 36.40 2.83
C SER A 319 -3.09 36.38 4.18
N LYS A 320 -1.88 35.82 4.25
CA LYS A 320 -1.10 35.73 5.50
C LYS A 320 -0.79 37.10 6.10
N LEU A 321 -0.35 38.04 5.26
CA LEU A 321 -0.10 39.43 5.68
C LEU A 321 -1.35 40.12 6.25
N ALA A 322 -2.56 39.68 5.89
CA ALA A 322 -3.81 40.22 6.43
C ALA A 322 -4.19 39.66 7.80
N ASP A 323 -3.77 38.44 8.11
CA ASP A 323 -4.02 37.80 9.39
C ASP A 323 -3.02 38.31 10.45
N ASP A 324 -1.78 38.57 10.06
CA ASP A 324 -0.75 39.15 10.93
C ASP A 324 -1.08 40.61 11.35
N GLU A 325 -1.68 41.40 10.46
CA GLU A 325 -2.16 42.76 10.78
C GLU A 325 -3.34 42.79 11.77
N LYS A 326 -4.13 41.70 11.87
CA LYS A 326 -5.23 41.59 12.83
C LYS A 326 -4.79 41.14 14.22
N LEU A 327 -3.63 40.47 14.32
CA LEU A 327 -3.04 40.00 15.58
C LEU A 327 -2.14 41.07 16.24
N ALA A 328 -1.80 42.13 15.50
CA ALA A 328 -0.96 43.24 15.97
C ALA A 328 -1.77 44.44 16.52
N ILE A 329 -3.08 44.28 16.68
CA ILE A 329 -4.02 45.22 17.33
C ILE A 329 -4.58 44.51 18.55
#